data_AF-A0A8J4Y7J7-F1
#
_entry.id   AF-A0A8J4Y7J7-F1
#
_cell.length_a   1.000
_cell.length_b   1.000
_cell.length_c   1.000
_cell.angle_alpha   90.00
_cell.angle_beta   90.00
_cell.angle_gamma   90.00
#
_symmetry.space_group_name_H-M   'P 1'
#
loop_
_entity.id
_entity.type
_entity.pdbx_description
1 polymer ?
#
loop_
_entity_poly.entity_id
_entity_poly.type
_entity_poly.pdbx_seq_one_letter_code
_entity_poly.pdbx_strand_id
1 'polypeptide(L)'
;MAKAIYTLKMTMFKNEFELTPRELRSLQEMSVFIILIYARAWFEAPLAADAPFNDLTLFHDLHKYRDLNSKISEATVKTFKRHFWYLGTDLVGLALFSDKVTIEEKTKMVEKLAIDKDLDKKRWTTAPQDPSFCHFE
;
A
#
# COMPACT_ATOMS: atom_id res chain seq x y z
N MET A 1 -1.39 -13.69 2.39
CA MET A 1 -0.17 -14.53 2.45
C MET A 1 -0.36 -16.01 2.10
N ALA A 2 -1.23 -16.78 2.76
CA ALA A 2 -1.31 -18.24 2.54
C ALA A 2 -1.41 -18.68 1.07
N LYS A 3 -2.21 -17.97 0.26
CA LYS A 3 -2.32 -18.22 -1.19
C LYS A 3 -1.00 -18.01 -1.95
N ALA A 4 -0.19 -17.03 -1.56
CA ALA A 4 1.10 -16.77 -2.19
C ALA A 4 2.09 -17.92 -1.92
N ILE A 5 2.17 -18.36 -0.66
CA ILE A 5 3.00 -19.52 -0.28
C ILE A 5 2.53 -20.78 -1.02
N TYR A 6 1.21 -20.98 -1.11
CA TYR A 6 0.64 -22.09 -1.86
C TYR A 6 1.02 -22.04 -3.34
N THR A 7 0.90 -20.88 -4.01
CA THR A 7 1.35 -20.72 -5.41
C THR A 7 2.82 -21.08 -5.56
N LEU A 8 3.71 -20.62 -4.68
CA LEU A 8 5.13 -20.94 -4.73
C LEU A 8 5.37 -22.45 -4.58
N LYS A 9 4.69 -23.08 -3.62
CA LYS A 9 4.76 -24.54 -3.43
C LYS A 9 4.28 -25.29 -4.69
N MET A 10 3.13 -24.90 -5.25
CA MET A 10 2.60 -25.52 -6.46
C MET A 10 3.58 -25.40 -7.64
N THR A 11 4.24 -24.25 -7.78
CA THR A 11 5.27 -24.04 -8.82
C THR A 11 6.50 -24.93 -8.61
N MET A 12 6.92 -25.17 -7.37
CA MET A 12 8.05 -26.06 -7.03
C MET A 12 7.74 -27.53 -7.36
N PHE A 13 6.52 -27.98 -7.05
CA PHE A 13 6.05 -29.35 -7.28
C PHE A 13 5.31 -29.52 -8.61
N LYS A 14 5.47 -28.60 -9.56
CA LYS A 14 4.69 -28.57 -10.82
C LYS A 14 4.75 -29.86 -11.65
N ASN A 15 5.80 -30.66 -11.48
CA ASN A 15 5.98 -31.93 -12.20
C ASN A 15 5.15 -33.07 -11.60
N GLU A 16 4.67 -32.93 -10.36
CA GLU A 16 3.86 -33.91 -9.67
C GLU A 16 2.36 -33.77 -9.98
N PHE A 17 1.98 -32.76 -10.78
CA PHE A 17 0.60 -32.44 -11.11
C PHE A 17 0.38 -32.39 -12.62
N GLU A 18 -0.79 -32.82 -13.06
CA GLU A 18 -1.24 -32.64 -14.44
C GLU A 18 -1.77 -31.23 -14.66
N LEU A 19 -0.86 -30.27 -14.85
CA LEU A 19 -1.21 -28.87 -15.12
C LEU A 19 -1.38 -28.64 -16.62
N THR A 20 -2.45 -27.95 -17.00
CA THR A 20 -2.58 -27.44 -18.36
C THR A 20 -1.49 -26.39 -18.63
N PRO A 21 -1.08 -26.19 -19.91
CA PRO A 21 -0.10 -25.15 -20.25
C PRO A 21 -0.51 -23.74 -19.80
N ARG A 22 -1.82 -23.48 -19.73
CA ARG A 22 -2.36 -22.20 -19.24
C ARG A 22 -2.14 -22.03 -17.73
N GLU A 23 -2.46 -23.05 -16.95
CA GLU A 23 -2.28 -23.03 -15.49
C GLU A 23 -0.81 -22.91 -15.12
N LEU A 24 0.07 -23.65 -15.79
CA LEU A 24 1.51 -23.56 -15.56
C LEU A 24 2.04 -22.14 -15.81
N ARG A 25 1.64 -21.50 -16.91
CA ARG A 25 2.03 -20.10 -17.19
C ARG A 25 1.53 -19.14 -16.11
N SER A 26 0.26 -19.25 -15.72
CA SER A 26 -0.31 -18.40 -14.67
C SER A 26 0.38 -18.62 -13.31
N LEU A 27 0.72 -19.86 -12.96
CA LEU A 27 1.50 -20.20 -11.76
C LEU A 27 2.88 -19.54 -11.78
N GLN A 28 3.58 -19.60 -12.92
CA GLN A 28 4.89 -18.98 -13.09
C GLN A 28 4.82 -17.45 -12.98
N GLU A 29 3.89 -16.81 -13.70
CA GLU A 29 3.71 -15.36 -13.67
C GLU A 29 3.38 -14.86 -12.25
N MET A 30 2.49 -15.56 -11.54
CA MET A 30 2.15 -15.24 -10.15
C MET A 30 3.33 -15.48 -9.20
N SER A 31 4.13 -16.53 -9.42
CA SER A 31 5.31 -16.80 -8.60
C SER A 31 6.37 -15.72 -8.74
N VAL A 32 6.61 -15.26 -9.98
CA VAL A 32 7.53 -14.15 -10.25
C VAL A 32 7.05 -12.87 -9.57
N PHE A 33 5.76 -12.54 -9.69
CA PHE A 33 5.17 -11.41 -8.99
C PHE A 33 5.34 -11.52 -7.46
N ILE A 34 5.10 -12.71 -6.89
CA ILE A 34 5.22 -12.93 -5.46
C ILE A 34 6.66 -12.68 -5.00
N ILE A 35 7.64 -13.24 -5.71
CA ILE A 35 9.05 -13.15 -5.33
C ILE A 35 9.58 -11.72 -5.49
N LEU A 36 9.28 -11.07 -6.62
CA LEU A 36 9.85 -9.76 -6.95
C LEU A 36 9.18 -8.60 -6.21
N ILE A 37 7.89 -8.72 -5.91
CA ILE A 37 7.10 -7.59 -5.39
C ILE A 37 6.51 -7.94 -4.02
N TYR A 38 5.64 -8.94 -3.96
CA TYR A 38 4.77 -9.14 -2.81
C TYR A 38 5.52 -9.62 -1.55
N ALA A 39 6.54 -10.46 -1.70
CA ALA A 39 7.29 -11.04 -0.59
C ALA A 39 7.94 -9.96 0.27
N ARG A 40 8.64 -9.00 -0.35
CA ARG A 40 9.27 -7.88 0.35
C ARG A 40 8.24 -7.07 1.15
N ALA A 41 7.18 -6.60 0.48
CA ALA A 41 6.14 -5.83 1.13
C ALA A 41 5.47 -6.58 2.30
N TRP A 42 5.33 -7.90 2.18
CA TRP A 42 4.80 -8.74 3.25
C TRP A 42 5.74 -8.83 4.45
N PHE A 43 7.05 -9.03 4.24
CA PHE A 43 8.02 -9.14 5.32
C PHE A 43 8.14 -7.84 6.13
N GLU A 44 7.97 -6.69 5.48
CA GLU A 44 8.05 -5.38 6.14
C GLU A 44 6.71 -4.89 6.72
N ALA A 45 5.59 -5.57 6.42
CA ALA A 45 4.26 -5.18 6.87
C ALA A 45 4.07 -5.03 8.40
N PRO A 46 4.75 -5.81 9.28
CA PRO A 46 4.62 -5.62 10.72
C PRO A 46 5.23 -4.31 11.25
N LEU A 47 6.06 -3.63 10.46
CA LEU A 47 6.75 -2.40 10.86
C LEU A 47 5.86 -1.18 10.58
N ALA A 48 4.99 -0.85 11.53
CA ALA A 48 4.03 0.24 11.40
C ALA A 48 4.67 1.60 11.09
N ALA A 49 5.85 1.91 11.66
CA ALA A 49 6.58 3.13 11.36
C ALA A 49 7.00 3.21 9.88
N ASP A 50 7.38 2.09 9.30
CA ASP A 50 7.82 2.02 7.90
C ASP A 50 6.66 1.92 6.91
N ALA A 51 5.44 1.62 7.38
CA ALA A 51 4.30 1.33 6.50
C ALA A 51 4.10 2.42 5.43
N PRO A 52 4.00 3.72 5.76
CA PRO A 52 3.80 4.76 4.74
C PRO A 52 4.88 4.78 3.64
N PHE A 53 6.14 4.56 4.02
CA PHE A 53 7.26 4.52 3.08
C PHE A 53 7.22 3.26 2.21
N ASN A 54 6.99 2.11 2.84
CA ASN A 54 6.94 0.82 2.15
C ASN A 54 5.77 0.77 1.16
N ASP A 55 4.64 1.39 1.48
CA ASP A 55 3.46 1.43 0.62
C ASP A 55 3.67 2.27 -0.63
N LEU A 56 4.30 3.44 -0.48
CA LEU A 56 4.68 4.29 -1.60
C LEU A 56 5.74 3.61 -2.48
N THR A 57 6.71 2.94 -1.85
CA THR A 57 7.72 2.15 -2.56
C THR A 57 7.07 1.01 -3.34
N LEU A 58 6.17 0.25 -2.70
CA LEU A 58 5.42 -0.83 -3.34
C LEU A 58 4.58 -0.31 -4.52
N PHE A 59 3.93 0.83 -4.37
CA PHE A 59 3.16 1.44 -5.45
C PHE A 59 4.03 1.76 -6.67
N HIS A 60 5.22 2.32 -6.43
CA HIS A 60 6.18 2.61 -7.49
C HIS A 60 6.76 1.33 -8.13
N ASP A 61 7.08 0.32 -7.32
CA ASP A 61 7.58 -0.96 -7.80
C ASP A 61 6.52 -1.71 -8.63
N LEU A 62 5.24 -1.60 -8.27
CA LEU A 62 4.13 -2.09 -9.09
C LEU A 62 4.09 -1.39 -10.46
N HIS A 63 4.27 -0.07 -10.49
CA HIS A 63 4.32 0.67 -11.75
C HIS A 63 5.49 0.25 -12.64
N LYS A 64 6.66 -0.04 -12.06
CA LYS A 64 7.81 -0.61 -12.80
C LYS A 64 7.55 -2.04 -13.27
N TYR A 65 6.88 -2.84 -12.45
CA TYR A 65 6.52 -4.22 -12.80
C TYR A 65 5.59 -4.33 -14.02
N ARG A 66 4.92 -3.22 -14.39
CA ARG A 66 4.12 -3.12 -15.60
C ARG A 66 4.88 -3.53 -16.87
N ASP A 67 6.17 -3.24 -16.93
CA ASP A 67 7.02 -3.56 -18.09
C ASP A 67 7.21 -5.08 -18.25
N LEU A 68 7.12 -5.83 -17.14
CA LEU A 68 7.21 -7.30 -17.14
C LEU A 68 5.85 -7.96 -17.35
N ASN A 69 4.82 -7.50 -16.64
CA ASN A 69 3.46 -8.02 -16.77
C ASN A 69 2.43 -6.93 -16.45
N SER A 70 1.97 -6.25 -17.50
CA SER A 70 1.02 -5.15 -17.40
C SER A 70 -0.31 -5.57 -16.76
N LYS A 71 -0.80 -6.77 -17.09
CA LYS A 71 -2.07 -7.28 -16.57
C LYS A 71 -2.05 -7.46 -15.06
N ILE A 72 -1.00 -8.10 -14.52
CA ILE A 72 -0.84 -8.29 -13.07
C ILE A 72 -0.62 -6.94 -12.40
N SER A 73 0.25 -6.09 -12.96
CA SER A 73 0.50 -4.75 -12.43
C SER A 73 -0.80 -3.94 -12.31
N GLU A 74 -1.58 -3.81 -13.39
CA GLU A 74 -2.80 -3.01 -13.40
C GLU A 74 -3.87 -3.54 -12.44
N ALA A 75 -4.04 -4.87 -12.38
CA ALA A 75 -4.95 -5.49 -11.43
C ALA A 75 -4.53 -5.24 -9.97
N THR A 76 -3.23 -5.30 -9.70
CA THR A 76 -2.69 -5.11 -8.35
C THR A 76 -2.74 -3.65 -7.94
N VAL A 77 -2.33 -2.71 -8.81
CA VAL A 77 -2.45 -1.26 -8.58
C VAL A 77 -3.89 -0.86 -8.30
N LYS A 78 -4.86 -1.39 -9.07
CA LYS A 78 -6.28 -1.13 -8.83
C LYS A 78 -6.74 -1.61 -7.45
N THR A 79 -6.24 -2.76 -7.01
CA THR A 79 -6.55 -3.29 -5.68
C THR A 79 -5.87 -2.47 -4.59
N PHE A 80 -4.58 -2.17 -4.76
CA PHE A 80 -3.77 -1.40 -3.83
C PHE A 80 -4.33 0.01 -3.59
N LYS A 81 -4.90 0.65 -4.62
CA LYS A 81 -5.56 1.95 -4.49
C LYS A 81 -6.71 1.98 -3.47
N ARG A 82 -7.37 0.84 -3.23
CA ARG A 82 -8.43 0.73 -2.22
C ARG A 82 -7.90 0.71 -0.80
N HIS A 83 -6.60 0.46 -0.63
CA HIS A 83 -5.92 0.44 0.66
C HIS A 83 -5.33 1.81 1.04
N PHE A 84 -5.30 2.81 0.15
CA PHE A 84 -4.74 4.14 0.48
C PHE A 84 -5.52 4.94 1.52
N TRP A 85 -6.66 4.45 2.01
CA TRP A 85 -7.47 5.15 3.00
C TRP A 85 -6.69 5.45 4.30
N TYR A 86 -5.70 4.62 4.66
CA TYR A 86 -4.87 4.86 5.84
C TYR A 86 -3.64 5.72 5.56
N LEU A 87 -3.36 6.08 4.31
CA LEU A 87 -2.28 7.03 3.98
C LEU A 87 -2.78 8.49 4.12
N GLY A 88 -3.58 8.73 5.15
CA GLY A 88 -4.08 10.05 5.54
C GLY A 88 -3.12 10.77 6.48
N THR A 89 -3.41 12.04 6.78
CA THR A 89 -2.55 12.92 7.60
C THR A 89 -2.32 12.41 9.02
N ASP A 90 -3.26 11.65 9.58
CA ASP A 90 -3.13 11.08 10.93
C ASP A 90 -2.10 9.93 10.99
N LEU A 91 -2.18 8.99 10.05
CA LEU A 91 -1.40 7.75 10.08
C LEU A 91 -0.07 7.89 9.33
N VAL A 92 0.05 8.84 8.38
CA VAL A 92 1.33 9.16 7.75
C VAL A 92 2.35 9.71 8.77
N GLY A 93 1.88 10.23 9.91
CA GLY A 93 2.73 10.65 11.02
C GLY A 93 3.59 9.53 11.60
N LEU A 94 3.20 8.25 11.44
CA LEU A 94 4.00 7.11 11.87
C LEU A 94 5.36 7.03 11.16
N ALA A 95 5.44 7.52 9.92
CA ALA A 95 6.70 7.57 9.16
C ALA A 95 7.75 8.51 9.77
N LEU A 96 7.37 9.41 10.69
CA LEU A 96 8.34 10.23 11.42
C LEU A 96 9.28 9.38 12.30
N PHE A 97 8.84 8.19 12.70
CA PHE A 97 9.61 7.25 13.51
C PHE A 97 10.40 6.23 12.68
N SER A 98 10.26 6.23 11.35
CA SER A 98 11.01 5.33 10.47
C SER A 98 12.40 5.85 10.19
N ASP A 99 13.39 4.97 10.19
CA ASP A 99 14.76 5.30 9.76
C ASP A 99 14.89 5.37 8.23
N LYS A 100 13.88 4.90 7.48
CA LYS A 100 13.86 4.95 6.00
C LYS A 100 13.53 6.33 5.46
N VAL A 101 12.93 7.19 6.29
CA VAL A 101 12.58 8.56 5.92
C VAL A 101 13.68 9.50 6.39
N THR A 102 14.21 10.32 5.49
CA THR A 102 15.29 11.26 5.82
C THR A 102 14.81 12.38 6.74
N ILE A 103 15.73 13.04 7.45
CA ILE A 103 15.38 14.16 8.34
C ILE A 103 14.77 15.32 7.53
N GLU A 104 15.26 15.55 6.32
CA GLU A 104 14.74 16.55 5.40
C GLU A 104 13.29 16.23 4.98
N GLU A 105 12.99 14.98 4.66
CA GLU A 105 11.62 14.55 4.35
C GLU A 105 10.70 14.65 5.56
N LYS A 106 11.15 14.21 6.75
CA LYS A 106 10.40 14.36 8.00
C LYS A 106 10.06 15.82 8.29
N THR A 107 11.01 16.73 8.08
CA THR A 107 10.80 18.17 8.28
C THR A 107 9.72 18.70 7.34
N LYS A 108 9.80 18.36 6.04
CA LYS A 108 8.77 18.73 5.05
C LYS A 108 7.40 18.15 5.38
N MET A 109 7.35 16.91 5.87
CA MET A 109 6.10 16.28 6.31
C MET A 109 5.46 17.08 7.45
N VAL A 110 6.23 17.44 8.48
CA VAL A 110 5.74 18.22 9.63
C VAL A 110 5.23 19.60 9.20
N GLU A 111 5.97 20.30 8.34
CA GLU A 111 5.54 21.60 7.79
C GLU A 111 4.20 21.49 7.08
N LYS A 112 4.01 20.46 6.25
CA LYS A 112 2.75 20.25 5.53
C LYS A 112 1.59 19.85 6.45
N LEU A 113 1.86 19.01 7.45
CA LEU A 113 0.85 18.62 8.44
C LEU A 113 0.41 19.81 9.32
N ALA A 114 1.32 20.75 9.62
CA ALA A 114 0.98 21.96 10.37
C ALA A 114 0.05 22.91 9.58
N ILE A 115 0.28 23.05 8.27
CA ILE A 115 -0.60 23.83 7.39
C ILE A 115 -2.00 23.21 7.32
N ASP A 116 -2.08 21.88 7.17
CA ASP A 116 -3.36 21.18 7.05
C ASP A 116 -4.22 21.36 8.32
N LYS A 117 -3.60 21.26 9.51
CA LYS A 117 -4.30 21.54 10.79
C LYS A 117 -4.81 22.97 10.90
N ASP A 118 -4.07 23.96 10.39
CA ASP A 118 -4.52 25.35 10.38
C ASP A 118 -5.71 25.57 9.42
N LEU A 119 -5.70 24.90 8.26
CA LEU A 119 -6.81 24.90 7.32
C LEU A 119 -8.05 24.22 7.88
N ASP A 120 -7.89 23.05 8.51
CA ASP A 120 -9.00 22.34 9.14
C ASP A 120 -9.58 23.15 10.31
N LYS A 121 -8.72 23.74 11.16
CA LYS A 121 -9.18 24.63 12.24
C LYS A 121 -9.96 25.82 11.68
N LYS A 122 -9.43 26.47 10.63
CA LYS A 122 -10.13 27.56 9.93
C LYS A 122 -11.50 27.09 9.41
N ARG A 123 -11.56 25.94 8.75
CA ARG A 123 -12.81 25.33 8.25
C ARG A 123 -13.85 25.14 9.35
N TRP A 124 -13.46 24.64 10.53
CA TRP A 124 -14.39 24.51 11.67
C TRP A 124 -14.79 25.84 12.28
N THR A 125 -13.91 26.85 12.26
CA THR A 125 -14.24 28.20 12.76
C THR A 125 -15.04 29.07 11.77
N THR A 126 -14.98 28.78 10.46
CA THR A 126 -15.70 29.53 9.41
C THR A 126 -16.93 28.82 8.86
N ALA A 127 -17.15 27.55 9.23
CA ALA A 127 -18.41 26.87 8.93
C ALA A 127 -19.56 27.57 9.67
N PRO A 128 -20.73 27.80 9.02
CA PRO A 128 -21.92 28.24 9.74
C PRO A 128 -22.22 27.22 10.84
N GLN A 129 -22.14 27.64 12.10
CA GLN A 129 -22.63 26.82 13.20
C GLN A 129 -24.15 26.88 13.15
N ASP A 130 -24.75 26.06 12.28
CA ASP A 130 -26.19 25.87 12.28
C ASP A 130 -26.57 25.09 13.56
N PRO A 131 -27.26 25.70 14.54
CA PRO A 131 -27.58 25.05 15.80
C PRO A 131 -28.64 23.94 15.66
N SER A 132 -29.23 23.75 14.48
CA SER A 132 -30.35 22.85 14.27
C SER A 132 -29.99 21.36 14.17
N PHE A 133 -28.70 20.98 14.22
CA PHE A 133 -28.26 19.58 14.17
C PHE A 133 -28.00 18.91 15.54
N CYS A 134 -28.26 19.61 16.65
CA CYS A 134 -28.08 19.05 18.01
C CYS A 134 -29.33 18.38 18.61
N HIS A 135 -30.24 17.87 17.77
CA HIS A 135 -31.33 17.00 18.23
C HIS A 135 -31.27 15.66 17.50
N PHE A 136 -30.54 14.71 18.10
CA PHE A 136 -30.81 13.29 17.95
C PHE A 136 -31.57 12.86 19.21
N GLU A 137 -32.90 12.78 19.10
CA GLU A 137 -33.68 11.77 19.83
C GLU A 137 -33.69 10.47 19.00
#